data_AF-A0A0B8P706-F1
#
_entry.id   AF-A0A0B8P706-F1
#
_cell.length_a   1.000
_cell.length_b   1.000
_cell.length_c   1.000
_cell.angle_alpha   90.00
_cell.angle_beta   90.00
_cell.angle_gamma   90.00
#
_symmetry.space_group_name_H-M   'P 1'
#
loop_
_entity.id
_entity.type
_entity.pdbx_description
1 polymer ?
#
loop_
_entity_poly.entity_id
_entity_poly.type
_entity_poly.pdbx_seq_one_letter_code
_entity_poly.pdbx_strand_id
1 'polypeptide(L)'
;MNRALAKVDLNLLVTMDVLLKERNVSRAAEVLFVSQSAVSRALARLRDTFDDPLFTRVSTGLVPTEKALVLEKQLVDLLPQLQEVFGAEVFNPLEADNDFAISLPAFCLVH
;
A
#
# COMPACT_ATOMS: atom_id res chain seq x y z
N MET A 1 7.75 15.21 18.00
CA MET A 1 6.93 14.64 16.92
C MET A 1 7.69 14.79 15.61
N ASN A 2 8.02 13.68 14.94
CA ASN A 2 8.87 13.72 13.74
C ASN A 2 8.10 14.35 12.58
N ARG A 3 8.36 15.65 12.30
CA ARG A 3 7.68 16.43 11.25
C ARG A 3 7.84 15.84 9.85
N ALA A 4 8.84 14.96 9.63
CA ALA A 4 9.02 14.28 8.35
C ALA A 4 7.83 13.36 8.03
N LEU A 5 7.32 12.62 9.02
CA LEU A 5 6.24 11.64 8.80
C LEU A 5 4.91 12.30 8.44
N ALA A 6 4.64 13.51 8.97
CA ALA A 6 3.42 14.26 8.70
C ALA A 6 3.25 14.70 7.23
N LYS A 7 4.32 14.63 6.43
CA LYS A 7 4.30 14.97 5.01
C LYS A 7 4.35 13.73 4.10
N VAL A 8 4.47 12.54 4.67
CA VAL A 8 4.56 11.30 3.88
C VAL A 8 3.16 10.84 3.50
N ASP A 9 2.93 10.73 2.19
CA ASP A 9 1.74 10.07 1.64
C ASP A 9 1.99 8.56 1.63
N LEU A 10 1.36 7.82 2.54
CA LEU A 10 1.54 6.37 2.67
C LEU A 10 1.15 5.60 1.39
N ASN A 11 0.23 6.14 0.58
CA ASN A 11 -0.14 5.53 -0.70
C ASN A 11 1.03 5.55 -1.71
N LEU A 12 1.99 6.47 -1.55
CA LEU A 12 3.20 6.46 -2.36
C LEU A 12 4.08 5.25 -2.07
N LEU A 13 4.10 4.75 -0.84
CA LEU A 13 4.88 3.57 -0.47
C LEU A 13 4.31 2.30 -1.13
N VAL A 14 2.99 2.19 -1.19
CA VAL A 14 2.30 1.12 -1.94
C VAL A 14 2.60 1.22 -3.43
N THR A 15 2.56 2.43 -4.00
CA THR A 15 2.89 2.65 -5.41
C THR A 15 4.35 2.30 -5.71
N MET A 16 5.27 2.63 -4.80
CA MET A 16 6.69 2.30 -4.91
C MET A 16 6.91 0.79 -4.93
N ASP A 17 6.31 0.05 -3.99
CA ASP A 17 6.38 -1.42 -3.94
C ASP A 17 5.88 -2.08 -5.23
N VAL A 18 4.75 -1.63 -5.77
CA VAL A 18 4.24 -2.16 -7.04
C VAL A 18 5.16 -1.81 -8.21
N LEU A 19 5.72 -0.60 -8.29
CA LEU A 19 6.67 -0.24 -9.35
C LEU A 19 7.98 -1.04 -9.26
N LEU A 20 8.43 -1.37 -8.05
CA LEU A 20 9.57 -2.24 -7.81
C LEU A 20 9.28 -3.68 -8.28
N LYS A 21 8.07 -4.21 -8.06
CA LYS A 21 7.71 -5.55 -8.52
C LYS A 21 7.49 -5.63 -10.03
N GLU A 22 6.69 -4.73 -10.57
CA GLU A 22 6.25 -4.78 -11.97
C GLU A 22 7.29 -4.26 -12.96
N ARG A 23 8.20 -3.39 -12.52
CA ARG A 23 9.22 -2.73 -13.35
C ARG A 23 8.62 -2.09 -14.63
N ASN A 24 7.34 -1.72 -14.59
CA ASN A 24 6.58 -1.22 -15.73
C ASN A 24 5.42 -0.34 -15.23
N VAL A 25 5.33 0.89 -15.72
CA VAL A 25 4.30 1.86 -15.31
C VAL A 25 2.89 1.40 -15.70
N SER A 26 2.74 0.79 -16.87
CA SER A 26 1.45 0.31 -17.38
C SER A 26 0.92 -0.83 -16.53
N ARG A 27 1.75 -1.85 -16.26
CA ARG A 27 1.37 -2.98 -15.41
C ARG A 27 1.12 -2.55 -13.97
N ALA A 28 1.95 -1.63 -13.44
CA ALA A 28 1.72 -1.07 -12.11
C ALA A 28 0.35 -0.35 -12.02
N ALA A 29 -0.06 0.37 -13.07
CA ALA A 29 -1.36 1.02 -13.12
C ALA A 29 -2.52 0.03 -13.10
N GLU A 30 -2.37 -1.10 -13.82
CA GLU A 30 -3.33 -2.21 -13.81
C GLU A 30 -3.44 -2.84 -12.42
N VAL A 31 -2.31 -3.17 -11.78
CA VAL A 31 -2.27 -3.76 -10.43
C VAL A 31 -2.86 -2.83 -9.37
N LEU A 32 -2.61 -1.54 -9.49
CA LEU A 32 -3.13 -0.52 -8.55
C LEU A 32 -4.56 -0.07 -8.87
N PHE A 33 -5.18 -0.57 -9.95
CA PHE A 33 -6.49 -0.15 -10.44
C PHE A 33 -6.63 1.37 -10.65
N VAL A 34 -5.58 2.00 -11.19
CA VAL A 34 -5.56 3.45 -11.50
C VAL A 34 -5.08 3.71 -12.92
N SER A 35 -5.15 4.97 -13.38
CA SER A 35 -4.58 5.33 -14.69
C SER A 35 -3.05 5.38 -14.66
N GLN A 36 -2.40 5.14 -15.81
CA GLN A 36 -0.95 5.30 -15.96
C GLN A 36 -0.46 6.72 -15.63
N SER A 37 -1.29 7.74 -15.88
CA SER A 37 -0.98 9.12 -15.52
C SER A 37 -0.95 9.33 -14.01
N ALA A 38 -1.81 8.63 -13.25
CA ALA A 38 -1.80 8.66 -11.80
C ALA A 38 -0.51 8.02 -11.24
N VAL A 39 -0.10 6.86 -11.78
CA VAL A 39 1.18 6.22 -11.43
C VAL A 39 2.37 7.11 -11.78
N SER A 40 2.36 7.76 -12.95
CA SER A 40 3.43 8.67 -13.34
C SER A 40 3.55 9.88 -12.41
N ARG A 41 2.42 10.44 -11.96
CA ARG A 41 2.41 11.52 -10.96
C ARG A 41 2.89 11.02 -9.59
N ALA A 42 2.51 9.82 -9.18
CA ALA A 42 3.00 9.22 -7.95
C ALA A 42 4.51 9.00 -7.99
N LEU A 43 5.04 8.48 -9.11
CA LEU A 43 6.48 8.36 -9.32
C LEU A 43 7.20 9.71 -9.29
N ALA A 44 6.62 10.77 -9.85
CA ALA A 44 7.20 12.11 -9.73
C ALA A 44 7.29 12.56 -8.26
N ARG A 45 6.22 12.41 -7.47
CA ARG A 45 6.24 12.74 -6.03
C ARG A 45 7.24 11.89 -5.25
N LEU A 46 7.36 10.60 -5.59
CA LEU A 46 8.37 9.71 -4.99
C LEU A 46 9.78 10.23 -5.26
N ARG A 47 10.07 10.64 -6.50
CA ARG A 47 11.36 11.22 -6.87
C ARG A 47 11.68 12.48 -6.08
N ASP A 48 10.71 13.37 -5.91
CA ASP A 48 10.88 14.59 -5.12
C ASP A 48 11.06 14.28 -3.62
N THR A 49 10.33 13.30 -3.11
CA THR A 49 10.37 12.91 -1.68
C THR A 49 11.72 12.31 -1.32
N PHE A 50 12.25 11.45 -2.19
CA PHE A 50 13.50 10.78 -1.95
C PHE A 50 14.70 11.54 -2.51
N ASP A 51 14.51 12.58 -3.31
CA ASP A 51 15.59 13.24 -4.06
C ASP A 51 16.44 12.21 -4.83
N ASP A 52 15.75 11.39 -5.64
CA ASP A 52 16.36 10.33 -6.44
C ASP A 52 15.47 10.01 -7.66
N PRO A 53 16.02 9.69 -8.84
CA PRO A 53 15.20 9.31 -9.99
C PRO A 53 14.45 7.98 -9.81
N LEU A 54 14.86 7.14 -8.86
CA LEU A 54 14.34 5.83 -8.44
C LEU A 54 14.34 4.75 -9.52
N PHE A 55 14.00 5.11 -10.75
CA PHE A 55 13.97 4.23 -11.90
C PHE A 55 14.50 4.96 -13.13
N THR A 56 15.40 4.30 -13.86
CA THR A 56 15.82 4.68 -15.20
C THR A 56 14.95 3.96 -16.23
N ARG A 57 14.58 4.68 -17.31
CA ARG A 57 13.76 4.10 -18.38
C ARG A 57 14.67 3.43 -19.40
N VAL A 58 14.38 2.18 -19.71
CA VAL A 58 15.03 1.38 -20.75
C VAL A 58 14.00 0.87 -21.74
N SER A 59 14.44 0.28 -22.86
CA SER A 59 13.54 -0.26 -23.89
C SER A 59 12.58 -1.34 -23.36
N THR A 60 13.00 -2.07 -22.33
CA THR A 60 12.23 -3.17 -21.73
C THR A 60 11.35 -2.74 -20.55
N GLY A 61 11.43 -1.48 -20.09
CA GLY A 61 10.64 -0.99 -18.96
C GLY A 61 11.42 -0.05 -18.03
N LEU A 62 11.37 -0.34 -16.73
CA LEU A 62 12.03 0.43 -15.68
C LEU A 62 13.12 -0.40 -14.99
N VAL A 63 14.29 0.20 -14.81
CA VAL A 63 15.38 -0.38 -14.01
C VAL A 63 15.54 0.46 -12.74
N PRO A 64 15.50 -0.15 -11.54
CA PRO A 64 15.70 0.60 -10.29
C PRO A 64 17.11 1.18 -10.19
N THR A 65 17.21 2.30 -9.48
CA THR A 65 18.50 2.80 -8.98
C THR A 65 18.93 2.00 -7.75
N GLU A 66 20.21 2.13 -7.36
CA GLU A 66 20.71 1.60 -6.09
C GLU A 66 19.86 2.04 -4.90
N LYS A 67 19.44 3.31 -4.89
CA LYS A 67 18.58 3.86 -3.83
C LYS A 67 17.21 3.20 -3.81
N ALA A 68 16.59 2.97 -4.96
CA ALA A 68 15.32 2.25 -5.03
C ALA A 68 15.46 0.79 -4.55
N LEU A 69 16.58 0.11 -4.82
CA LEU A 69 16.85 -1.23 -4.29
C LEU A 69 17.06 -1.25 -2.78
N VAL A 70 17.68 -0.22 -2.21
CA VAL A 70 17.79 -0.07 -0.75
C VAL A 70 16.41 0.15 -0.13
N LEU A 71 15.59 1.01 -0.74
CA LEU A 71 14.21 1.26 -0.30
C LEU A 71 13.35 -0.01 -0.41
N GLU A 72 13.50 -0.79 -1.47
CA GLU A 72 12.81 -2.08 -1.65
C GLU A 72 13.00 -2.99 -0.44
N LYS A 73 14.24 -3.14 0.04
CA LYS A 73 14.53 -3.94 1.24
C LYS A 73 13.85 -3.40 2.50
N GLN A 74 13.77 -2.09 2.66
CA GLN A 74 13.10 -1.48 3.82
C GLN A 74 11.57 -1.63 3.75
N LEU A 75 11.00 -1.58 2.55
CA LEU A 75 9.56 -1.73 2.34
C LEU A 75 9.06 -3.16 2.63
N VAL A 76 9.91 -4.18 2.44
CA VAL A 76 9.58 -5.58 2.77
C VAL A 76 9.19 -5.74 4.24
N ASP A 77 9.89 -5.04 5.15
CA ASP A 77 9.60 -5.12 6.59
C ASP A 77 8.55 -4.09 7.03
N LEU A 78 8.52 -2.91 6.40
CA LEU A 78 7.64 -1.81 6.78
C LEU A 78 6.18 -2.04 6.36
N LEU A 79 5.93 -2.51 5.13
CA LEU A 79 4.56 -2.64 4.63
C LEU A 79 3.72 -3.64 5.44
N PRO A 80 4.23 -4.81 5.88
CA PRO A 80 3.51 -5.69 6.79
C PRO A 80 3.13 -5.02 8.11
N GLN A 81 4.04 -4.24 8.71
CA GLN A 81 3.74 -3.50 9.95
C GLN A 81 2.64 -2.45 9.73
N LEU A 82 2.65 -1.76 8.59
CA LEU A 82 1.56 -0.84 8.25
C LEU A 82 0.25 -1.59 8.00
N GLN A 83 0.29 -2.80 7.44
CA GLN A 83 -0.89 -3.65 7.31
C GLN A 83 -1.44 -4.09 8.67
N GLU A 84 -0.61 -4.34 9.68
CA GLU A 84 -1.09 -4.61 11.03
C GLU A 84 -1.75 -3.39 11.68
N VAL A 85 -1.22 -2.19 11.43
CA VAL A 85 -1.76 -0.93 11.99
C VAL A 85 -3.06 -0.50 11.34
N PHE A 86 -3.17 -0.63 10.01
CA PHE A 86 -4.31 -0.17 9.23
C PHE A 86 -5.27 -1.29 8.81
N GLY A 87 -4.86 -2.54 8.97
CA GLY A 87 -5.70 -3.70 8.72
C GLY A 87 -6.82 -3.75 9.74
N ALA A 88 -7.99 -4.19 9.28
CA ALA A 88 -9.02 -4.63 10.21
C ALA A 88 -8.54 -5.91 10.90
N GLU A 89 -8.82 -6.06 12.20
CA GLU A 89 -8.81 -7.39 12.81
C GLU A 89 -9.69 -8.30 11.95
N VAL A 90 -9.10 -9.37 11.44
CA VAL A 90 -9.86 -10.42 10.78
C VAL A 90 -10.65 -11.11 11.87
N PHE A 91 -11.93 -10.79 11.98
CA PHE A 91 -12.81 -11.46 12.94
C PHE A 91 -12.84 -12.96 12.65
N ASN A 92 -12.24 -13.73 13.56
CA ASN A 92 -12.29 -15.19 13.51
C ASN A 92 -13.42 -15.66 14.44
N PRO A 93 -14.57 -16.12 13.90
CA PRO A 93 -15.69 -16.55 14.73
C PRO A 93 -15.36 -17.76 15.62
N LEU A 94 -14.32 -18.53 15.30
CA LEU A 94 -13.90 -19.69 16.10
C LEU A 94 -13.03 -19.29 17.31
N GLU A 95 -12.44 -18.10 17.29
CA GLU A 95 -11.58 -17.56 18.37
C GLU A 95 -12.25 -16.39 19.10
N ALA A 96 -13.45 -16.01 18.71
CA ALA A 96 -14.21 -14.93 19.32
C ALA A 96 -14.71 -15.35 20.72
N ASP A 97 -14.27 -14.63 21.75
CA ASP A 97 -14.73 -14.75 23.15
C ASP A 97 -15.50 -13.49 23.57
N ASN A 98 -16.27 -12.93 22.63
CA ASN A 98 -16.99 -11.69 22.81
C ASN A 98 -18.46 -11.98 23.16
N ASP A 99 -19.00 -11.25 24.14
CA ASP A 99 -20.44 -11.26 24.41
C ASP A 99 -21.21 -10.50 23.32
N PHE A 100 -22.08 -11.19 22.60
CA PHE A 100 -22.96 -10.59 21.59
C PHE A 100 -24.37 -10.38 22.16
N ALA A 101 -24.80 -9.12 22.28
CA ALA A 101 -26.18 -8.78 22.59
C ALA A 101 -26.97 -8.54 21.29
N ILE A 102 -27.95 -9.41 21.01
CA ILE A 102 -28.81 -9.30 19.83
C ILE A 102 -30.20 -8.83 20.27
N SER A 103 -30.66 -7.70 19.74
CA SER A 103 -32.04 -7.21 19.93
C SER A 103 -32.90 -7.63 18.74
N LEU A 104 -33.99 -8.36 19.00
CA LEU A 104 -34.90 -8.85 17.96
C LEU A 104 -36.30 -8.26 18.17
N PRO A 105 -37.01 -7.88 17.08
CA PRO A 105 -38.43 -7.58 17.14
C PRO A 105 -39.26 -8.80 17.61
N ALA A 106 -40.35 -8.56 18.35
CA ALA A 106 -41.14 -9.62 18.98
C ALA A 106 -41.72 -10.65 17.98
N PHE A 107 -41.96 -10.28 16.71
CA PHE A 107 -42.49 -11.19 15.69
C PHE A 107 -41.46 -12.21 15.17
N CYS A 108 -40.16 -12.03 15.44
CA CYS A 108 -39.11 -12.99 15.10
C CYS A 108 -39.02 -14.17 16.08
N LEU A 109 -39.79 -14.15 17.17
CA LEU A 109 -39.83 -15.20 18.20
C LEU A 109 -40.98 -16.20 18.02
N VAL A 110 -41.78 -16.06 16.95
CA VAL A 110 -42.93 -16.93 16.67
C VAL A 110 -42.65 -17.66 15.35
N HIS A 111 -42.71 -19.00 15.41
CA HIS A 111 -42.41 -19.94 14.32
C HIS A 111 -43.07 -19.61 12.98
#